data_AF-A0A923A3K8-F1
#
_entry.id   AF-A0A923A3K8-F1
#
_cell.length_a   1.000
_cell.length_b   1.000
_cell.length_c   1.000
_cell.angle_alpha   90.00
_cell.angle_beta   90.00
_cell.angle_gamma   90.00
#
_symmetry.space_group_name_H-M   'P 1'
#
loop_
_entity.id
_entity.type
_entity.pdbx_description
1 polymer ?
#
loop_
_entity_poly.entity_id
_entity_poly.type
_entity_poly.pdbx_seq_one_letter_code
_entity_poly.pdbx_strand_id
1 'polypeptide(L)'
;MIGKPLYRAAIKIEEKMFEGSRKMHKISHFEAEEDEIILIHIFSSLFLAFMFPFDEMDQFSRFDTDVELKRRQKIMGFYKKCVQRHLYVFGPHKHFLSKNPASSSKINAIYETFPDAKIVCVVRHPFEAIPSAISWVSYGFNQFSTADPFVLTERILSLMSHWYTYPLSELDKRPKFSQAIEIYDDLVKHPGEFIKKLYLRFGFNISSTFNNFLVAETEKAEKYKSRHDYSLAQYGLSPEKIIVDFEPIFNRFGFLKESFFQNEKMTG
;
A
#
# COMPACT_ATOMS: atom_id res chain seq x y z
N MET A 1 -38.04 5.97 -8.19
CA MET A 1 -36.99 7.02 -8.17
C MET A 1 -36.78 7.57 -6.74
N ILE A 2 -36.50 6.69 -5.76
CA ILE A 2 -36.47 7.01 -4.31
C ILE A 2 -35.06 6.91 -3.70
N GLY A 3 -34.05 6.44 -4.44
CA GLY A 3 -32.71 6.18 -3.90
C GLY A 3 -31.80 7.42 -3.75
N LYS A 4 -32.00 8.48 -4.54
CA LYS A 4 -31.08 9.64 -4.58
C LYS A 4 -31.07 10.48 -3.28
N PRO A 5 -32.21 10.71 -2.60
CA PRO A 5 -32.22 11.40 -1.30
C PRO A 5 -31.63 10.55 -0.18
N LEU A 6 -31.97 9.25 -0.14
CA LEU A 6 -31.45 8.28 0.84
C LEU A 6 -29.94 8.08 0.71
N TYR A 7 -29.43 8.02 -0.52
CA TYR A 7 -27.99 7.96 -0.83
C TYR A 7 -27.25 9.20 -0.30
N ARG A 8 -27.80 10.41 -0.50
CA ARG A 8 -27.20 11.64 0.01
C ARG A 8 -27.24 11.74 1.53
N ALA A 9 -28.29 11.22 2.16
CA ALA A 9 -28.39 11.14 3.62
C ALA A 9 -27.39 10.13 4.19
N ALA A 10 -27.24 8.96 3.56
CA ALA A 10 -26.24 7.96 3.91
C ALA A 10 -24.81 8.53 3.80
N ILE A 11 -24.49 9.24 2.71
CA ILE A 11 -23.20 9.92 2.55
C ILE A 11 -22.96 10.96 3.65
N LYS A 12 -23.96 11.73 4.06
CA LYS A 12 -23.80 12.74 5.12
C LYS A 12 -23.58 12.11 6.50
N ILE A 13 -24.22 10.97 6.76
CA ILE A 13 -24.02 10.22 8.01
C ILE A 13 -22.63 9.58 8.01
N GLU A 14 -22.21 9.02 6.87
CA GLU A 14 -20.87 8.50 6.63
C GLU A 14 -19.80 9.61 6.77
N GLU A 15 -20.03 10.79 6.19
CA GLU A 15 -19.15 11.97 6.31
C GLU A 15 -18.87 12.32 7.76
N LYS A 16 -19.90 12.29 8.60
CA LYS A 16 -19.79 12.64 10.02
C LYS A 16 -19.21 11.50 10.88
N MET A 17 -19.47 10.24 10.53
CA MET A 17 -18.95 9.08 11.27
C MET A 17 -17.49 8.77 10.92
N PHE A 18 -17.07 9.03 9.69
CA PHE A 18 -15.72 8.73 9.18
C PHE A 18 -14.82 9.97 9.06
N GLU A 19 -15.19 11.10 9.67
CA GLU A 19 -14.40 12.34 9.67
C GLU A 19 -13.00 12.12 10.28
N GLY A 20 -12.88 11.24 11.28
CA GLY A 20 -11.62 10.83 11.89
C GLY A 20 -10.79 9.88 11.02
N SER A 21 -11.43 8.92 10.33
CA SER A 21 -10.72 7.98 9.45
C SER A 21 -10.26 8.65 8.15
N ARG A 22 -11.05 9.55 7.56
CA ARG A 22 -10.73 10.29 6.32
C ARG A 22 -9.44 11.12 6.39
N LYS A 23 -8.99 11.52 7.58
CA LYS A 23 -7.69 12.21 7.76
C LYS A 23 -6.49 11.30 7.55
N MET A 24 -6.65 9.97 7.59
CA MET A 24 -5.58 8.98 7.42
C MET A 24 -5.83 7.96 6.31
N HIS A 25 -7.08 7.55 6.11
CA HIS A 25 -7.54 6.71 5.01
C HIS A 25 -8.94 7.17 4.58
N LYS A 26 -9.12 7.50 3.30
CA LYS A 26 -10.43 7.84 2.75
C LYS A 26 -11.25 6.56 2.59
N ILE A 27 -11.73 6.02 3.70
CA ILE A 27 -12.64 4.87 3.71
C ILE A 27 -14.00 5.41 3.30
N SER A 28 -14.49 4.97 2.14
CA SER A 28 -15.84 5.23 1.70
C SER A 28 -16.41 3.98 1.05
N HIS A 29 -17.69 3.71 1.29
CA HIS A 29 -18.40 2.57 0.73
C HIS A 29 -18.39 2.49 -0.81
N PHE A 30 -17.96 3.56 -1.50
CA PHE A 30 -17.90 3.65 -2.96
C PHE A 30 -16.50 3.94 -3.51
N GLU A 31 -15.48 4.02 -2.66
CA GLU A 31 -14.09 4.16 -3.11
C GLU A 31 -13.44 2.78 -3.30
N ALA A 32 -12.37 2.74 -4.09
CA ALA A 32 -11.61 1.51 -4.30
C ALA A 32 -10.90 1.14 -2.99
N GLU A 33 -11.39 0.09 -2.33
CA GLU A 33 -10.83 -0.43 -1.09
C GLU A 33 -9.72 -1.45 -1.35
N GLU A 34 -8.90 -1.71 -0.32
CA GLU A 34 -7.79 -2.66 -0.42
C GLU A 34 -8.29 -4.12 -0.35
N ASP A 35 -7.80 -4.95 -1.27
CA ASP A 35 -8.23 -6.34 -1.40
C ASP A 35 -7.97 -7.20 -0.15
N GLU A 36 -7.08 -6.79 0.75
CA GLU A 36 -6.75 -7.54 1.97
C GLU A 36 -7.96 -7.81 2.86
N ILE A 37 -8.96 -6.91 2.82
CA ILE A 37 -10.18 -6.99 3.62
C ILE A 37 -10.98 -8.25 3.25
N ILE A 38 -10.96 -8.68 1.98
CA ILE A 38 -11.73 -9.87 1.57
C ILE A 38 -11.23 -11.14 2.26
N LEU A 39 -9.97 -11.17 2.67
CA LEU A 39 -9.34 -12.33 3.33
C LEU A 39 -9.76 -12.47 4.80
N ILE A 40 -10.40 -11.44 5.38
CA ILE A 40 -10.97 -11.51 6.74
C ILE A 40 -12.03 -12.62 6.82
N HIS A 41 -12.81 -12.82 5.73
CA HIS A 41 -13.86 -13.85 5.67
C HIS A 41 -13.35 -15.29 5.80
N ILE A 42 -12.04 -15.51 5.63
CA ILE A 42 -11.39 -16.81 5.79
C ILE A 42 -10.30 -16.78 6.86
N PHE A 43 -10.35 -15.78 7.76
CA PHE A 43 -9.39 -15.60 8.86
C PHE A 43 -7.92 -15.63 8.41
N SER A 44 -7.63 -14.98 7.27
CA SER A 44 -6.31 -15.04 6.63
C SER A 44 -5.82 -13.68 6.11
N SER A 45 -6.25 -12.60 6.77
CA SER A 45 -5.92 -11.21 6.44
C SER A 45 -4.90 -10.66 7.43
N LEU A 46 -3.95 -9.88 6.95
CA LEU A 46 -3.05 -9.09 7.81
C LEU A 46 -3.82 -8.21 8.80
N PHE A 47 -4.96 -7.65 8.39
CA PHE A 47 -5.73 -6.73 9.24
C PHE A 47 -6.33 -7.39 10.47
N LEU A 48 -6.37 -8.73 10.52
CA LEU A 48 -6.73 -9.45 11.74
C LEU A 48 -5.74 -9.21 12.86
N ALA A 49 -4.47 -8.91 12.56
CA ALA A 49 -3.47 -8.59 13.58
C ALA A 49 -3.82 -7.32 14.37
N PHE A 50 -4.62 -6.40 13.83
CA PHE A 50 -5.10 -5.23 14.57
C PHE A 50 -6.13 -5.61 15.64
N MET A 51 -7.02 -6.56 15.33
CA MET A 51 -8.10 -7.00 16.24
C MET A 51 -7.64 -8.11 17.19
N PHE A 52 -6.74 -8.96 16.70
CA PHE A 52 -6.26 -10.18 17.34
C PHE A 52 -4.74 -10.20 17.25
N PRO A 53 -4.03 -9.45 18.10
CA PRO A 53 -2.58 -9.25 17.99
C PRO A 53 -1.77 -10.44 18.51
N PHE A 54 -2.21 -11.66 18.19
CA PHE A 54 -1.51 -12.91 18.48
C PHE A 54 -0.35 -13.10 17.52
N ASP A 55 0.74 -13.70 17.99
CA ASP A 55 1.95 -13.93 17.19
C ASP A 55 1.64 -14.78 15.94
N GLU A 56 0.63 -15.64 15.98
CA GLU A 56 0.18 -16.40 14.83
C GLU A 56 -0.35 -15.51 13.70
N MET A 57 -0.85 -14.31 13.96
CA MET A 57 -1.31 -13.40 12.91
C MET A 57 -0.14 -12.74 12.17
N ASP A 58 1.06 -12.68 12.75
CA ASP A 58 2.22 -12.05 12.14
C ASP A 58 2.69 -12.78 10.87
N GLN A 59 2.35 -14.06 10.72
CA GLN A 59 2.64 -14.82 9.49
C GLN A 59 2.05 -14.16 8.23
N PHE A 60 0.93 -13.45 8.34
CA PHE A 60 0.29 -12.78 7.21
C PHE A 60 1.02 -11.50 6.78
N SER A 61 1.89 -10.98 7.64
CA SER A 61 2.75 -9.83 7.36
C SER A 61 3.98 -10.22 6.52
N ARG A 62 4.33 -11.51 6.56
CA ARG A 62 5.44 -12.16 5.83
C ARG A 62 4.90 -13.36 5.03
N PHE A 63 3.83 -13.11 4.28
CA PHE A 63 2.95 -14.15 3.75
C PHE A 63 3.65 -15.25 2.94
N ASP A 64 4.55 -14.90 2.03
CA ASP A 64 5.24 -15.88 1.21
C ASP A 64 6.28 -16.71 1.98
N THR A 65 6.83 -16.20 3.08
CA THR A 65 7.90 -16.87 3.84
C THR A 65 7.37 -17.65 5.03
N ASP A 66 6.33 -17.14 5.70
CA ASP A 66 5.92 -17.64 7.02
C ASP A 66 4.60 -18.43 6.97
N VAL A 67 3.78 -18.25 5.93
CA VAL A 67 2.58 -19.06 5.72
C VAL A 67 2.96 -20.36 5.02
N GLU A 68 2.59 -21.49 5.62
CA GLU A 68 2.80 -22.82 5.05
C GLU A 68 2.19 -22.93 3.64
N LEU A 69 2.91 -23.61 2.73
CA LEU A 69 2.60 -23.62 1.30
C LEU A 69 1.16 -24.05 0.98
N LYS A 70 0.64 -25.13 1.60
CA LYS A 70 -0.74 -25.58 1.36
C LYS A 70 -1.74 -24.54 1.85
N ARG A 71 -1.49 -23.88 2.99
CA ARG A 71 -2.32 -22.78 3.48
C ARG A 71 -2.27 -21.59 2.52
N ARG A 72 -1.09 -21.21 2.04
CA ARG A 72 -0.88 -20.13 1.05
C ARG A 72 -1.70 -20.37 -0.21
N GLN A 73 -1.62 -21.57 -0.78
CA GLN A 73 -2.37 -21.98 -1.97
C GLN A 73 -3.89 -21.93 -1.75
N LYS A 74 -4.38 -22.33 -0.56
CA LYS A 74 -5.82 -22.24 -0.23
C LYS A 74 -6.29 -20.79 -0.17
N ILE A 75 -5.54 -19.91 0.50
CA ILE A 75 -5.86 -18.49 0.64
C ILE A 75 -5.89 -17.82 -0.74
N MET A 76 -4.86 -18.04 -1.55
CA MET A 76 -4.81 -17.49 -2.89
C MET A 76 -5.86 -18.10 -3.83
N GLY A 77 -6.20 -19.38 -3.65
CA GLY A 77 -7.30 -20.02 -4.37
C GLY A 77 -8.67 -19.39 -4.05
N PHE A 78 -8.89 -18.98 -2.80
CA PHE A 78 -10.07 -18.18 -2.43
C PHE A 78 -10.04 -16.81 -3.10
N TYR A 79 -8.91 -16.08 -2.99
CA TYR A 79 -8.75 -14.76 -3.61
C TYR A 79 -8.97 -14.79 -5.12
N LYS A 80 -8.40 -15.78 -5.82
CA LYS A 80 -8.61 -16.00 -7.26
C LYS A 80 -10.09 -16.14 -7.62
N LYS A 81 -10.87 -16.88 -6.84
CA LYS A 81 -12.32 -17.01 -7.06
C LYS A 81 -13.06 -15.68 -6.83
N CYS A 82 -12.62 -14.84 -5.90
CA CYS A 82 -13.18 -13.51 -5.69
C CYS A 82 -12.91 -12.60 -6.90
N VAL A 83 -11.66 -12.57 -7.39
CA VAL A 83 -11.27 -11.81 -8.59
C VAL A 83 -12.06 -12.27 -9.82
N GLN A 84 -12.21 -13.59 -10.01
CA GLN A 84 -12.99 -14.15 -11.12
C GLN A 84 -14.46 -13.71 -11.09
N ARG A 85 -15.11 -13.73 -9.92
CA ARG A 85 -16.49 -13.25 -9.77
C ARG A 85 -16.60 -11.75 -10.02
N HIS A 86 -15.62 -10.96 -9.54
CA HIS A 86 -15.58 -9.53 -9.78
C HIS A 86 -15.50 -9.22 -11.28
N LEU A 87 -14.55 -9.84 -12.00
CA LEU A 87 -14.42 -9.67 -13.45
C LEU A 87 -15.66 -10.17 -14.21
N TYR A 88 -16.27 -11.27 -13.77
CA TYR A 88 -17.51 -11.76 -14.38
C TYR A 88 -18.63 -10.70 -14.35
N VAL A 89 -18.77 -9.98 -13.24
CA VAL A 89 -19.81 -8.95 -13.06
C VAL A 89 -19.44 -7.64 -13.76
N PHE A 90 -18.20 -7.18 -13.61
CA PHE A 90 -17.80 -5.81 -14.02
C PHE A 90 -17.16 -5.73 -15.40
N GLY A 91 -16.85 -6.87 -16.02
CA GLY A 91 -16.37 -6.98 -17.40
C GLY A 91 -15.22 -7.99 -17.53
N PRO A 92 -15.44 -9.18 -18.12
CA PRO A 92 -14.39 -10.21 -18.25
C PRO A 92 -13.26 -9.82 -19.22
N HIS A 93 -13.47 -8.77 -20.02
CA HIS A 93 -12.48 -8.20 -20.94
C HIS A 93 -11.63 -7.07 -20.30
N LYS A 94 -11.89 -6.73 -19.03
CA LYS A 94 -11.13 -5.70 -18.31
C LYS A 94 -9.95 -6.31 -17.56
N HIS A 95 -8.95 -5.49 -17.30
CA HIS A 95 -7.87 -5.83 -16.38
C HIS A 95 -8.32 -5.55 -14.94
N PHE A 96 -8.13 -6.53 -14.07
CA PHE A 96 -8.30 -6.32 -12.63
C PHE A 96 -7.09 -5.56 -12.10
N LEU A 97 -7.33 -4.42 -11.45
CA LEU A 97 -6.29 -3.61 -10.83
C LEU A 97 -6.44 -3.71 -9.31
N SER A 98 -5.44 -4.31 -8.67
CA SER A 98 -5.36 -4.43 -7.21
C SER A 98 -4.30 -3.48 -6.65
N LYS A 99 -4.63 -2.77 -5.57
CA LYS A 99 -3.70 -1.99 -4.76
C LYS A 99 -3.88 -2.41 -3.31
N ASN A 100 -2.79 -2.87 -2.70
CA ASN A 100 -2.80 -3.29 -1.29
C ASN A 100 -1.34 -3.37 -0.78
N PRO A 101 -0.95 -2.62 0.26
CA PRO A 101 0.39 -2.68 0.86
C PRO A 101 0.80 -4.09 1.29
N ALA A 102 -0.14 -4.91 1.81
CA ALA A 102 0.13 -6.27 2.23
C ALA A 102 0.58 -7.19 1.08
N SER A 103 0.30 -6.81 -0.18
CA SER A 103 0.80 -7.50 -1.37
C SER A 103 2.33 -7.49 -1.46
N SER A 104 3.00 -6.57 -0.76
CA SER A 104 4.46 -6.52 -0.67
C SER A 104 5.06 -7.83 -0.16
N SER A 105 4.32 -8.58 0.66
CA SER A 105 4.72 -9.89 1.19
C SER A 105 4.23 -11.10 0.37
N LYS A 106 3.50 -10.87 -0.74
CA LYS A 106 2.78 -11.90 -1.51
C LYS A 106 3.26 -12.04 -2.96
N ILE A 107 4.44 -11.51 -3.31
CA ILE A 107 4.94 -11.46 -4.69
C ILE A 107 4.92 -12.84 -5.37
N ASN A 108 5.47 -13.86 -4.71
CA ASN A 108 5.53 -15.21 -5.26
C ASN A 108 4.13 -15.84 -5.32
N ALA A 109 3.35 -15.74 -4.24
CA ALA A 109 1.96 -16.20 -4.24
C ALA A 109 1.12 -15.58 -5.37
N ILE A 110 1.30 -14.28 -5.67
CA ILE A 110 0.59 -13.59 -6.74
C ILE A 110 0.99 -14.17 -8.10
N TYR A 111 2.29 -14.29 -8.41
CA TYR A 111 2.73 -14.87 -9.69
C TYR A 111 2.36 -16.35 -9.84
N GLU A 112 2.39 -17.13 -8.76
CA GLU A 112 1.95 -18.54 -8.76
C GLU A 112 0.44 -18.65 -9.09
N THR A 113 -0.37 -17.70 -8.59
CA THR A 113 -1.83 -17.73 -8.72
C THR A 113 -2.32 -17.12 -10.03
N PHE A 114 -1.64 -16.06 -10.47
CA PHE A 114 -1.89 -15.26 -11.66
C PHE A 114 -0.57 -15.14 -12.46
N PRO A 115 -0.22 -16.15 -13.28
CA PRO A 115 1.05 -16.16 -14.01
C PRO A 115 1.25 -14.99 -14.99
N ASP A 116 0.16 -14.35 -15.40
CA ASP A 116 0.12 -13.19 -16.28
C ASP A 116 0.14 -11.84 -15.54
N ALA A 117 0.24 -11.87 -14.21
CA ALA A 117 0.26 -10.68 -13.38
C ALA A 117 1.39 -9.72 -13.76
N LYS A 118 1.10 -8.43 -13.61
CA LYS A 118 2.06 -7.34 -13.75
C LYS A 118 2.09 -6.60 -12.43
N ILE A 119 3.24 -6.61 -11.77
CA ILE A 119 3.38 -6.00 -10.43
C ILE A 119 4.12 -4.68 -10.55
N VAL A 120 3.55 -3.64 -9.95
CA VAL A 120 4.21 -2.33 -9.80
C VAL A 120 4.53 -2.16 -8.32
N CYS A 121 5.82 -2.16 -7.98
CA CYS A 121 6.31 -1.85 -6.65
C CYS A 121 6.75 -0.39 -6.62
N VAL A 122 5.99 0.43 -5.87
CA VAL A 122 6.28 1.86 -5.72
C VAL A 122 7.02 2.07 -4.40
N VAL A 123 8.26 2.55 -4.48
CA VAL A 123 9.16 2.70 -3.34
C VAL A 123 9.20 4.15 -2.90
N ARG A 124 8.88 4.40 -1.63
CA ARG A 124 8.93 5.72 -1.01
C ARG A 124 10.18 5.85 -0.14
N HIS A 125 10.65 7.08 0.03
CA HIS A 125 11.77 7.40 0.92
C HIS A 125 11.52 6.86 2.34
N PRO A 126 12.47 6.13 2.98
CA PRO A 126 12.27 5.53 4.30
C PRO A 126 11.85 6.53 5.37
N PHE A 127 12.46 7.72 5.38
CA PHE A 127 12.08 8.80 6.31
C PHE A 127 10.64 9.30 6.18
N GLU A 128 9.96 9.05 5.07
CA GLU A 128 8.54 9.41 4.92
C GLU A 128 7.64 8.20 5.17
N ALA A 129 8.03 7.03 4.66
CA ALA A 129 7.22 5.83 4.72
C ALA A 129 7.13 5.24 6.13
N ILE A 130 8.24 5.24 6.89
CA ILE A 130 8.29 4.64 8.24
C ILE A 130 7.39 5.39 9.22
N PRO A 131 7.48 6.73 9.38
CA PRO A 131 6.56 7.44 10.26
C PRO A 131 5.09 7.27 9.83
N SER A 132 4.83 7.25 8.51
CA SER A 132 3.49 7.05 7.97
C SER A 132 2.95 5.65 8.33
N ALA A 133 3.76 4.61 8.20
CA ALA A 133 3.41 3.25 8.60
C ALA A 133 3.18 3.15 10.11
N ILE A 134 4.01 3.80 10.93
CA ILE A 134 3.83 3.82 12.38
C ILE A 134 2.52 4.49 12.77
N SER A 135 2.22 5.65 12.18
CA SER A 135 0.96 6.36 12.40
C SER A 135 -0.25 5.50 12.00
N TRP A 136 -0.19 4.86 10.83
CA TRP A 136 -1.26 4.00 10.32
C TRP A 136 -1.50 2.76 11.20
N VAL A 137 -0.45 1.99 11.48
CA VAL A 137 -0.57 0.76 12.29
C VAL A 137 -0.96 1.10 13.72
N SER A 138 -0.35 2.13 14.33
CA SER A 138 -0.70 2.55 15.69
C SER A 138 -2.15 2.96 15.80
N TYR A 139 -2.69 3.65 14.80
CA TYR A 139 -4.11 3.98 14.77
C TYR A 139 -4.99 2.74 14.71
N GLY A 140 -4.74 1.83 13.76
CA GLY A 140 -5.53 0.60 13.62
C GLY A 140 -5.49 -0.26 14.88
N PHE A 141 -4.31 -0.41 15.47
CA PHE A 141 -4.10 -1.18 16.69
C PHE A 141 -4.81 -0.56 17.90
N ASN A 142 -4.70 0.77 18.08
CA ASN A 142 -5.30 1.49 19.20
C ASN A 142 -6.83 1.55 19.16
N GLN A 143 -7.48 1.09 18.08
CA GLN A 143 -8.94 0.90 18.06
C GLN A 143 -9.39 -0.35 18.82
N PHE A 144 -8.52 -1.34 18.96
CA PHE A 144 -8.89 -2.65 19.50
C PHE A 144 -8.02 -3.11 20.67
N SER A 145 -6.86 -2.48 20.89
CA SER A 145 -5.91 -2.88 21.91
C SER A 145 -5.11 -1.70 22.45
N THR A 146 -4.45 -1.89 23.59
CA THR A 146 -3.53 -0.93 24.20
C THR A 146 -2.16 -1.59 24.31
N ALA A 147 -1.28 -1.34 23.34
CA ALA A 147 0.10 -1.81 23.38
C ALA A 147 1.06 -0.70 23.81
N ASP A 148 2.20 -1.12 24.35
CA ASP A 148 3.35 -0.24 24.53
C ASP A 148 3.78 0.31 23.14
N PRO A 149 3.84 1.64 22.96
CA PRO A 149 4.22 2.26 21.70
C PRO A 149 5.61 1.84 21.19
N PHE A 150 6.57 1.55 22.07
CA PHE A 150 7.91 1.12 21.69
C PHE A 150 7.90 -0.30 21.13
N VAL A 151 7.19 -1.23 21.79
CA VAL A 151 7.04 -2.60 21.31
C VAL A 151 6.36 -2.62 19.94
N LEU A 152 5.31 -1.82 19.78
CA LEU A 152 4.60 -1.69 18.52
C LEU A 152 5.50 -1.09 17.43
N THR A 153 6.28 -0.07 17.76
CA THR A 153 7.22 0.57 16.82
C THR A 153 8.26 -0.43 16.30
N GLU A 154 8.89 -1.22 17.17
CA GLU A 154 9.87 -2.24 16.73
C GLU A 154 9.23 -3.33 15.84
N ARG A 155 7.99 -3.76 16.15
CA ARG A 155 7.24 -4.68 15.26
C ARG A 155 6.99 -4.06 13.88
N ILE A 156 6.66 -2.77 13.84
CA ILE A 156 6.43 -2.04 12.59
C ILE A 156 7.74 -1.86 11.80
N LEU A 157 8.86 -1.58 12.46
CA LEU A 157 10.17 -1.51 11.79
C LEU A 157 10.55 -2.86 11.16
N SER A 158 10.35 -3.96 11.90
CA SER A 158 10.55 -5.32 11.39
C SER A 158 9.67 -5.63 10.17
N LEU A 159 8.39 -5.24 10.24
CA LEU A 159 7.44 -5.34 9.13
C LEU A 159 7.91 -4.53 7.91
N MET A 160 8.24 -3.26 8.11
CA MET A 160 8.66 -2.36 7.04
C MET A 160 9.96 -2.84 6.40
N SER A 161 10.91 -3.33 7.19
CA SER A 161 12.15 -3.92 6.65
C SER A 161 11.86 -5.06 5.68
N HIS A 162 10.92 -5.95 6.03
CA HIS A 162 10.47 -7.01 5.13
C HIS A 162 9.76 -6.44 3.89
N TRP A 163 8.84 -5.49 4.07
CA TRP A 163 8.05 -4.92 2.97
C TRP A 163 8.85 -4.06 2.01
N TYR A 164 10.03 -3.59 2.42
CA TYR A 164 11.00 -3.03 1.51
C TYR A 164 11.83 -4.10 0.82
N THR A 165 12.43 -5.03 1.57
CA THR A 165 13.47 -5.91 1.04
C THR A 165 12.92 -7.08 0.21
N TYR A 166 11.87 -7.73 0.68
CA TYR A 166 11.30 -8.92 0.06
C TYR A 166 10.72 -8.67 -1.35
N PRO A 167 9.85 -7.67 -1.58
CA PRO A 167 9.31 -7.49 -2.92
C PRO A 167 10.39 -7.13 -3.93
N LEU A 168 11.40 -6.36 -3.50
CA LEU A 168 12.54 -6.00 -4.34
C LEU A 168 13.36 -7.24 -4.72
N SER A 169 13.69 -8.11 -3.76
CA SER A 169 14.45 -9.34 -4.04
C SER A 169 13.70 -10.28 -4.97
N GLU A 170 12.37 -10.40 -4.83
CA GLU A 170 11.58 -11.29 -5.67
C GLU A 170 11.33 -10.71 -7.06
N LEU A 171 11.07 -9.40 -7.18
CA LEU A 171 10.82 -8.75 -8.48
C LEU A 171 12.09 -8.64 -9.34
N ASP A 172 13.27 -8.58 -8.73
CA ASP A 172 14.54 -8.61 -9.46
C ASP A 172 14.78 -9.93 -10.20
N LYS A 173 14.16 -11.02 -9.72
CA LYS A 173 14.19 -12.34 -10.37
C LYS A 173 13.19 -12.46 -11.53
N ARG A 174 12.37 -11.44 -11.77
CA ARG A 174 11.26 -11.48 -12.75
C ARG A 174 11.60 -10.73 -14.04
N PRO A 175 11.03 -11.16 -15.18
CA PRO A 175 11.19 -10.43 -16.43
C PRO A 175 10.71 -8.97 -16.34
N LYS A 176 11.41 -8.05 -17.02
CA LYS A 176 11.06 -6.61 -16.98
C LYS A 176 9.66 -6.29 -17.52
N PHE A 177 9.07 -7.15 -18.35
CA PHE A 177 7.71 -6.97 -18.87
C PHE A 177 6.61 -7.36 -17.86
N SER A 178 6.95 -8.05 -16.76
CA SER A 178 6.00 -8.47 -15.73
C SER A 178 6.14 -7.70 -14.42
N GLN A 179 7.12 -6.80 -14.33
CA GLN A 179 7.40 -6.02 -13.13
C GLN A 179 7.80 -4.58 -13.45
N ALA A 180 7.48 -3.67 -12.54
CA ALA A 180 8.10 -2.35 -12.47
C ALA A 180 8.45 -2.04 -11.01
N ILE A 181 9.63 -1.47 -10.78
CA ILE A 181 10.07 -0.97 -9.48
C ILE A 181 10.36 0.51 -9.71
N GLU A 182 9.54 1.38 -9.13
CA GLU A 182 9.55 2.82 -9.42
C GLU A 182 9.54 3.63 -8.13
N ILE A 183 10.05 4.87 -8.18
CA ILE A 183 10.10 5.76 -7.02
C ILE A 183 8.77 6.52 -6.89
N TYR A 184 8.25 6.64 -5.68
CA TYR A 184 6.99 7.32 -5.38
C TYR A 184 6.96 8.79 -5.86
N ASP A 185 8.08 9.50 -5.73
CA ASP A 185 8.21 10.88 -6.18
C ASP A 185 7.92 11.06 -7.66
N ASP A 186 8.30 10.11 -8.50
CA ASP A 186 8.04 10.17 -9.95
C ASP A 186 6.55 10.08 -10.26
N LEU A 187 5.82 9.26 -9.50
CA LEU A 187 4.36 9.17 -9.57
C LEU A 187 3.70 10.47 -9.12
N VAL A 188 4.19 11.11 -8.04
CA VAL A 188 3.60 12.35 -7.52
C VAL A 188 3.90 13.54 -8.43
N LYS A 189 5.14 13.68 -8.91
CA LYS A 189 5.58 14.81 -9.74
C LYS A 189 5.04 14.72 -11.16
N HIS A 190 4.97 13.51 -11.73
CA HIS A 190 4.61 13.32 -13.14
C HIS A 190 3.70 12.09 -13.35
N PRO A 191 2.49 12.07 -12.74
CA PRO A 191 1.61 10.89 -12.76
C PRO A 191 1.23 10.43 -14.17
N GLY A 192 0.96 11.36 -15.10
CA GLY A 192 0.64 11.01 -16.48
C GLY A 192 1.78 10.28 -17.20
N GLU A 193 3.01 10.79 -17.09
CA GLU A 193 4.20 10.17 -17.69
C GLU A 193 4.57 8.85 -17.01
N PHE A 194 4.41 8.78 -15.68
CA PHE A 194 4.57 7.54 -14.92
C PHE A 194 3.66 6.43 -15.46
N ILE A 195 2.37 6.71 -15.61
CA ILE A 195 1.40 5.72 -16.12
C ILE A 195 1.69 5.35 -17.58
N LYS A 196 2.06 6.31 -18.44
CA LYS A 196 2.43 6.02 -19.83
C LYS A 196 3.63 5.06 -19.92
N LYS A 197 4.66 5.26 -19.10
CA LYS A 197 5.82 4.37 -19.04
C LYS A 197 5.44 2.95 -18.63
N LEU A 198 4.56 2.81 -17.64
CA LEU A 198 4.04 1.50 -17.22
C LEU A 198 3.24 0.80 -18.32
N TYR A 199 2.36 1.53 -19.00
CA TYR A 199 1.57 0.99 -20.12
C TYR A 199 2.47 0.49 -21.24
N LEU A 200 3.47 1.29 -21.63
CA LEU A 200 4.45 0.90 -22.64
C LEU A 200 5.23 -0.36 -22.22
N ARG A 201 5.73 -0.39 -20.98
CA ARG A 201 6.47 -1.54 -20.43
C ARG A 201 5.64 -2.82 -20.45
N PHE A 202 4.35 -2.70 -20.14
CA PHE A 202 3.43 -3.83 -20.03
C PHE A 202 2.73 -4.21 -21.33
N GLY A 203 3.00 -3.48 -22.43
CA GLY A 203 2.39 -3.72 -23.74
C GLY A 203 0.90 -3.35 -23.79
N PHE A 204 0.47 -2.40 -22.97
CA PHE A 204 -0.90 -1.89 -22.99
C PHE A 204 -1.04 -0.69 -23.92
N ASN A 205 -2.17 -0.65 -24.63
CA ASN A 205 -2.51 0.47 -25.50
C ASN A 205 -3.08 1.63 -24.70
N ILE A 206 -2.66 2.85 -25.04
CA ILE A 206 -3.20 4.09 -24.48
C ILE A 206 -4.16 4.68 -25.50
N SER A 207 -5.46 4.73 -25.17
CA SER A 207 -6.44 5.40 -26.00
C SER A 207 -6.31 6.92 -25.89
N SER A 208 -6.77 7.66 -26.90
CA SER A 208 -6.82 9.13 -26.86
C SER A 208 -7.62 9.64 -25.66
N THR A 209 -8.76 9.02 -25.35
CA THR A 209 -9.59 9.34 -24.19
C THR A 209 -8.82 9.17 -22.88
N PHE A 210 -8.08 8.06 -22.73
CA PHE A 210 -7.30 7.83 -21.51
C PHE A 210 -6.10 8.77 -21.41
N ASN A 211 -5.44 9.07 -22.52
CA ASN A 211 -4.36 10.08 -22.54
C ASN A 211 -4.86 11.45 -22.07
N ASN A 212 -6.03 11.90 -22.53
CA ASN A 212 -6.62 13.16 -22.10
C ASN A 212 -6.96 13.15 -20.60
N PHE A 213 -7.44 12.01 -20.08
CA PHE A 213 -7.64 11.82 -18.65
C PHE A 213 -6.32 11.96 -17.87
N LEU A 214 -5.24 11.33 -18.33
CA LEU A 214 -3.93 11.42 -17.68
C LEU A 214 -3.35 12.84 -17.65
N VAL A 215 -3.57 13.62 -18.71
CA VAL A 215 -3.18 15.04 -18.76
C VAL A 215 -3.94 15.82 -17.70
N ALA A 216 -5.26 15.68 -17.64
CA ALA A 216 -6.09 16.38 -16.66
C ALA A 216 -5.76 16.00 -15.20
N GLU A 217 -5.44 14.74 -14.92
CA GLU A 217 -5.00 14.31 -13.58
C GLU A 217 -3.61 14.85 -13.22
N THR A 218 -2.72 15.00 -14.19
CA THR A 218 -1.39 15.62 -13.97
C THR A 218 -1.54 17.10 -13.56
N GLU A 219 -2.39 17.85 -14.26
CA GLU A 219 -2.69 19.26 -13.92
C GLU A 219 -3.34 19.43 -12.54
N LYS A 220 -4.08 18.43 -12.05
CA LYS A 220 -4.65 18.43 -10.69
C LYS A 220 -3.59 18.14 -9.64
N ALA A 221 -2.70 17.17 -9.91
CA ALA A 221 -1.65 16.78 -8.99
C ALA A 221 -0.68 17.94 -8.70
N GLU A 222 -0.35 18.76 -9.71
CA GLU A 222 0.47 19.97 -9.54
C GLU A 222 -0.09 20.97 -8.51
N LYS A 223 -1.42 20.97 -8.32
CA LYS A 223 -2.10 21.87 -7.38
C LYS A 223 -2.24 21.28 -5.98
N TYR A 224 -1.97 19.99 -5.80
CA TYR A 224 -2.11 19.29 -4.54
C TYR A 224 -0.81 19.37 -3.73
N LYS A 225 -0.89 19.89 -2.49
CA LYS A 225 0.19 19.80 -1.51
C LYS A 225 -0.19 18.81 -0.41
N SER A 226 0.64 17.79 -0.24
CA SER A 226 0.62 16.92 0.94
C SER A 226 0.75 17.76 2.22
N ARG A 227 -0.06 17.47 3.24
CA ARG A 227 -0.12 18.21 4.53
C ARG A 227 0.46 17.45 5.72
N HIS A 228 1.14 16.32 5.50
CA HIS A 228 1.57 15.46 6.60
C HIS A 228 3.04 15.72 6.97
N ASP A 229 3.24 16.45 8.07
CA ASP A 229 4.49 16.45 8.82
C ASP A 229 4.41 15.37 9.90
N TYR A 230 5.25 14.34 9.77
CA TYR A 230 5.41 13.33 10.82
C TYR A 230 6.72 13.59 11.55
N SER A 231 6.65 13.81 12.87
CA SER A 231 7.84 13.85 13.72
C SER A 231 8.29 12.43 14.05
N LEU A 232 9.57 12.12 13.90
CA LEU A 232 10.16 10.83 14.30
C LEU A 232 10.28 10.70 15.82
N ALA A 233 10.54 11.82 16.50
CA ALA A 233 10.76 11.87 17.94
C ALA A 233 9.54 11.39 18.74
N GLN A 234 8.32 11.62 18.24
CA GLN A 234 7.09 11.17 18.92
C GLN A 234 6.97 9.63 19.03
N TYR A 235 7.73 8.89 18.23
CA TYR A 235 7.76 7.42 18.22
C TYR A 235 9.08 6.86 18.78
N GLY A 236 9.91 7.70 19.40
CA GLY A 236 11.21 7.28 19.94
C GLY A 236 12.22 6.87 18.87
N LEU A 237 12.02 7.28 17.61
CA LEU A 237 12.93 6.97 16.52
C LEU A 237 13.90 8.10 16.26
N SER A 238 15.17 7.75 16.06
CA SER A 238 16.17 8.67 15.54
C SER A 238 16.38 8.47 14.04
N PRO A 239 16.71 9.53 13.28
CA PRO A 239 17.08 9.41 11.87
C PRO A 239 18.22 8.41 11.64
N GLU A 240 19.18 8.35 12.55
CA GLU A 240 20.34 7.44 12.47
C GLU A 240 19.91 5.98 12.50
N LYS A 241 18.96 5.61 13.37
CA LYS A 241 18.41 4.24 13.41
C LYS A 241 17.74 3.87 12.09
N ILE A 242 16.97 4.78 11.50
CA ILE A 242 16.35 4.53 10.18
C ILE A 242 17.41 4.38 9.08
N ILE A 243 18.44 5.21 9.09
CA ILE A 243 19.54 5.10 8.11
C ILE A 243 20.22 3.73 8.21
N VAL A 244 20.51 3.27 9.44
CA VAL A 244 21.16 1.97 9.67
C VAL A 244 20.24 0.82 9.29
N ASP A 245 19.02 0.77 9.83
CA ASP A 245 18.09 -0.35 9.65
C ASP A 245 17.62 -0.50 8.19
N PHE A 246 17.60 0.60 7.42
CA PHE A 246 17.13 0.63 6.03
C PHE A 246 18.22 1.02 5.02
N GLU A 247 19.50 0.92 5.41
CA GLU A 247 20.64 1.26 4.55
C GLU A 247 20.56 0.65 3.13
N PRO A 248 20.18 -0.64 2.95
CA PRO A 248 20.06 -1.22 1.62
C PRO A 248 19.10 -0.47 0.70
N ILE A 249 18.05 0.15 1.25
CA ILE A 249 17.05 0.90 0.50
C ILE A 249 17.59 2.27 0.10
N PHE A 250 18.27 2.96 1.02
CA PHE A 250 18.95 4.21 0.69
C PHE A 250 19.97 4.02 -0.44
N ASN A 251 20.82 3.01 -0.32
CA ASN A 251 21.86 2.74 -1.29
C ASN A 251 21.29 2.31 -2.65
N ARG A 252 20.25 1.47 -2.66
CA ARG A 252 19.63 0.98 -3.91
C ARG A 252 18.98 2.09 -4.74
N PHE A 253 18.33 3.05 -4.09
CA PHE A 253 17.58 4.11 -4.77
C PHE A 253 18.30 5.46 -4.79
N GLY A 254 19.51 5.54 -4.23
CA GLY A 254 20.28 6.79 -4.15
C GLY A 254 19.60 7.86 -3.31
N PHE A 255 18.80 7.46 -2.31
CA PHE A 255 18.11 8.40 -1.44
C PHE A 255 19.09 9.15 -0.54
N LEU A 256 18.92 10.47 -0.43
CA LEU A 256 19.75 11.32 0.41
C LEU A 256 19.47 11.05 1.88
N LYS A 257 20.51 10.66 2.63
CA LYS A 257 20.46 10.41 4.08
C LYS A 257 20.35 11.70 4.90
N GLU A 258 20.61 12.85 4.29
CA GLU A 258 20.67 14.18 4.93
C GLU A 258 19.33 14.95 4.88
N SER A 259 18.37 14.48 4.09
CA SER A 259 17.12 15.19 3.76
C SER A 259 16.22 15.52 4.97
N PHE A 260 16.44 14.87 6.12
CA PHE A 260 15.65 15.11 7.34
C PHE A 260 16.19 16.25 8.22
N PHE A 261 17.50 16.52 8.20
CA PHE A 261 18.13 17.47 9.14
C PHE A 261 17.86 18.95 8.83
N GLN A 262 17.38 19.28 7.63
CA GLN A 262 17.08 20.67 7.26
C GLN A 262 15.68 21.14 7.69
N ASN A 263 14.71 20.22 7.82
CA ASN A 263 13.35 20.59 8.18
C ASN A 263 13.14 20.74 9.70
N GLU A 264 13.89 20.03 10.55
CA GLU A 264 13.84 20.22 12.01
C GLU A 264 14.50 21.53 12.46
N LYS A 265 15.48 22.06 11.71
CA LYS A 265 16.15 23.33 12.07
C LYS A 265 15.32 24.59 11.80
N MET A 266 14.21 24.49 11.07
CA MET A 266 13.33 25.65 10.80
C MET A 266 12.10 25.71 11.72
N THR A 267 11.90 24.72 12.59
CA THR A 267 10.78 24.65 13.54
C THR A 267 11.20 24.72 15.00
N GLY A 268 12.49 24.98 15.27
CA GLY A 268 13.04 25.27 16.59
C GLY A 268 13.03 26.75 16.95
#